data_AF-A0A345XY18-F1
#
_entry.id   AF-A0A345XY18-F1
#
_cell.length_a   1.000
_cell.length_b   1.000
_cell.length_c   1.000
_cell.angle_alpha   90.00
_cell.angle_beta   90.00
_cell.angle_gamma   90.00
#
_symmetry.space_group_name_H-M   'P 1'
#
loop_
_entity.id
_entity.type
_entity.pdbx_description
1 polymer ?
#
loop_
_entity_poly.entity_id
_entity_poly.type
_entity_poly.pdbx_seq_one_letter_code
_entity_poly.pdbx_strand_id
1 'polypeptide(L)' 'MSPEENHARSAARAHLSQLIGIFGSDGCLRINTAPEPEPYGPLATPEAYEPTAPEDDERT' A
#
# COMPACT_ATOMS: atom_id res chain seq x y z
N MET A 1 25.34 -1.59 27.69
CA MET A 1 24.20 -0.70 27.40
C MET A 1 24.55 0.67 27.91
N SER A 2 24.57 1.66 27.03
CA SER A 2 24.81 3.06 27.37
C SER A 2 23.57 3.65 28.08
N PRO A 3 23.75 4.69 28.91
CA PRO A 3 22.63 5.38 29.55
C PRO A 3 21.63 5.98 28.55
N GLU A 4 22.09 6.35 27.36
CA GLU A 4 21.25 6.89 26.28
C GLU A 4 20.31 5.82 25.71
N GLU A 5 20.82 4.60 25.49
CA GLU A 5 20.00 3.46 25.05
C GLU A 5 18.92 3.12 26.08
N ASN A 6 19.24 3.26 27.37
CA ASN A 6 18.29 2.96 28.45
C ASN A 6 17.19 4.04 28.57
N HIS A 7 17.56 5.32 28.37
CA HIS A 7 16.62 6.43 28.33
C HIS A 7 15.68 6.31 27.12
N ALA A 8 16.22 6.05 25.92
CA ALA A 8 15.44 5.87 24.71
C ALA A 8 14.46 4.69 24.81
N ARG A 9 14.90 3.56 25.37
CA ARG A 9 14.03 2.41 25.62
C ARG A 9 12.90 2.74 26.59
N SER A 10 13.17 3.55 27.61
CA SER A 10 12.18 4.00 28.59
C SER A 10 11.12 4.90 27.94
N ALA A 11 11.54 5.82 27.07
CA ALA A 11 10.63 6.69 26.31
C ALA A 11 9.77 5.90 25.32
N ALA A 12 10.36 4.98 24.55
CA ALA A 12 9.63 4.11 23.64
C ALA A 12 8.58 3.26 24.38
N ARG A 13 8.94 2.72 25.55
CA ARG A 13 8.01 1.95 26.39
C ARG A 13 6.86 2.81 26.92
N ALA A 14 7.13 4.04 27.36
CA ALA A 14 6.10 4.97 27.80
C ALA A 14 5.15 5.32 26.65
N HIS A 15 5.67 5.56 25.45
CA HIS A 15 4.88 5.87 24.28
C HIS A 15 4.01 4.68 23.85
N LEU A 16 4.56 3.46 23.81
CA LEU A 16 3.80 2.24 23.54
C LEU A 16 2.69 2.01 24.57
N SER A 17 2.95 2.27 25.85
CA SER A 17 1.92 2.16 26.89
C SER A 17 0.76 3.13 26.66
N GLN A 18 1.04 4.36 26.18
CA GLN A 18 -0.01 5.32 25.83
C GLN A 18 -0.84 4.81 24.65
N LEU A 19 -0.19 4.30 23.59
CA LEU A 19 -0.89 3.75 22.42
C LEU A 19 -1.78 2.55 22.79
N ILE A 20 -1.31 1.66 23.67
CA ILE A 20 -2.11 0.53 24.17
C ILE A 20 -3.31 1.03 24.97
N GLY A 21 -3.14 2.07 25.80
CA GLY A 21 -4.26 2.64 26.58
C GLY A 21 -5.34 3.29 25.72
N ILE A 22 -4.98 3.85 24.56
CA ILE A 22 -5.90 4.57 23.66
C ILE A 22 -6.53 3.65 22.61
N PHE A 23 -5.71 2.79 21.98
CA PHE A 23 -6.10 1.99 20.82
C PHE A 23 -6.07 0.48 21.05
N GLY A 24 -5.54 0.04 22.20
CA GLY A 24 -5.43 -1.37 22.53
C GLY A 24 -6.77 -1.99 22.92
N SER A 25 -6.78 -3.31 22.92
CA SER A 25 -7.86 -4.13 23.46
C SER A 25 -7.23 -5.30 24.20
N ASP A 26 -7.76 -5.66 25.37
CA ASP A 26 -7.25 -6.75 26.21
C ASP A 26 -5.75 -6.61 26.59
N GLY A 27 -5.28 -5.36 26.70
CA GLY A 27 -3.87 -5.06 27.03
C GLY A 27 -2.91 -5.23 25.85
N CYS A 28 -3.40 -5.49 24.64
CA CYS A 28 -2.60 -5.66 23.44
C CYS A 28 -2.98 -4.63 22.36
N LEU A 29 -1.97 -4.14 21.63
CA LEU A 29 -2.18 -3.33 20.43
C LEU A 29 -2.06 -4.24 19.20
N ARG A 30 -3.13 -4.33 18.39
CA ARG A 30 -3.11 -5.10 17.13
C ARG A 30 -2.83 -4.17 15.95
N ILE A 31 -1.69 -4.37 15.30
CA ILE A 31 -1.32 -3.62 14.09
C ILE A 31 -1.65 -4.49 12.88
N ASN A 32 -2.55 -4.02 12.02
CA ASN A 32 -2.83 -4.64 10.72
C ASN A 32 -2.22 -3.76 9.64
N THR A 33 -1.15 -4.25 8.99
CA THR A 33 -0.59 -3.61 7.80
C THR A 33 -1.27 -4.20 6.58
N ALA A 34 -2.02 -3.40 5.83
CA ALA A 34 -2.42 -3.77 4.48
C ALA A 34 -1.31 -3.34 3.51
N PRO A 35 -1.04 -4.12 2.44
CA PRO A 35 -0.20 -3.63 1.35
C PRO A 35 -0.82 -2.35 0.78
N GLU A 36 0.03 -1.44 0.33
CA GLU A 36 -0.43 -0.29 -0.44
C GLU A 36 -1.13 -0.81 -1.69
N PRO A 37 -2.35 -0.36 -2.00
CA PRO A 37 -3.00 -0.76 -3.23
C PRO A 37 -2.14 -0.29 -4.40
N GLU A 38 -1.73 -1.22 -5.25
CA GLU A 38 -1.04 -0.90 -6.50
C GLU A 38 -1.89 0.14 -7.25
N PRO A 39 -1.28 1.25 -7.72
CA PRO A 39 -2.01 2.19 -8.55
C PRO A 39 -2.59 1.40 -9.72
N TYR A 40 -3.92 1.48 -9.89
CA TYR A 40 -4.61 0.88 -11.01
C TYR A 40 -3.79 1.19 -12.28
N GLY A 41 -3.24 0.13 -12.90
CA GLY A 41 -2.52 0.25 -14.15
C GLY A 41 -3.39 1.00 -15.18
N PRO A 42 -2.78 1.51 -16.27
CA PRO A 42 -3.47 2.38 -17.22
C PRO A 42 -4.86 1.82 -17.53
N LEU A 43 -5.91 2.59 -17.26
CA LEU A 43 -7.26 2.28 -17.71
C LEU A 43 -7.13 1.88 -19.18
N ALA A 44 -7.38 0.61 -19.50
CA ALA A 44 -7.45 0.17 -20.87
C ALA A 44 -8.49 1.06 -21.55
N THR A 45 -8.02 2.00 -22.36
CA THR A 45 -8.87 2.87 -23.17
C THR A 45 -9.68 1.94 -24.07
N PRO A 46 -11.02 2.05 -24.09
CA PRO A 46 -11.82 1.18 -24.93
C PRO A 46 -11.44 1.44 -26.39
N GLU A 47 -10.96 0.39 -27.05
CA GLU A 47 -10.99 0.18 -28.51
C GLU A 47 -10.63 1.40 -29.35
N ALA A 48 -9.33 1.56 -29.67
CA ALA A 48 -8.97 2.22 -30.91
C ALA A 48 -9.47 1.34 -32.07
N TYR A 49 -10.65 1.68 -32.59
CA TYR A 49 -11.20 1.12 -33.82
C TYR A 49 -10.19 1.36 -34.95
N GLU A 50 -9.36 0.36 -35.28
CA GLU A 50 -8.62 0.34 -36.53
C GLU A 50 -9.61 -0.09 -37.61
N PRO A 51 -10.07 0.82 -38.50
CA PRO A 51 -10.89 0.40 -39.62
C PRO A 51 -10.01 -0.45 -40.53
N THR A 52 -10.41 -1.70 -40.77
CA THR A 52 -9.78 -2.56 -41.78
C THR A 52 -9.82 -1.85 -43.12
N ALA A 53 -8.65 -1.44 -43.63
CA ALA A 53 -8.52 -0.95 -45.00
C ALA A 53 -8.85 -2.10 -45.98
N PRO A 54 -9.52 -1.81 -47.10
CA PRO A 54 -10.18 -2.81 -47.94
C PRO A 54 -9.19 -3.74 -48.64
N GLU A 55 -9.65 -4.97 -48.88
CA GLU A 55 -8.96 -6.01 -49.64
C GLU A 55 -8.61 -5.48 -51.05
N ASP A 56 -7.31 -5.45 -51.35
CA ASP A 56 -6.79 -5.14 -52.68
C ASP A 56 -7.01 -6.36 -53.58
N ASP A 57 -8.17 -6.38 -54.24
CA ASP A 57 -8.52 -7.34 -55.28
C ASP A 57 -8.07 -6.75 -56.64
N GLU A 58 -6.77 -6.71 -56.91
CA GLU A 58 -6.27 -6.54 -58.28
C GLU A 58 -6.13 -7.90 -58.96
N ARG A 59 -7.29 -8.29 -59.49
CA ARG A 59 -7.48 -9.30 -60.53
C ARG A 59 -6.94 -8.81 -61.88
N THR A 60 -6.19 -9.69 -62.55
CA THR A 60 -5.84 -9.77 -64.00
C THR A 60 -4.64 -8.98 -64.52
#